data_AF-A0A935JFK0-F1
#
_entry.id   AF-A0A935JFK0-F1
#
_cell.length_a   1.000
_cell.length_b   1.000
_cell.length_c   1.000
_cell.angle_alpha   90.00
_cell.angle_beta   90.00
_cell.angle_gamma   90.00
#
_symmetry.space_group_name_H-M   'P 1'
#
loop_
_entity.id
_entity.type
_entity.pdbx_description
1 polymer ?
#
loop_
_entity_poly.entity_id
_entity_poly.type
_entity_poly.pdbx_seq_one_letter_code
_entity_poly.pdbx_strand_id
1 'polypeptide(L)'
;MSTWIISPYNTYRNSGFPPGPICTASASTIDAVLNAPETNYIFFVARPDFSGYSNFAETYQQHLIYAKAYQKALDSLFLSKQNKPAQ
;
A
#
# COMPACT_ATOMS: atom_id res chain seq x y z
N MET A 1 -10.27 -12.71 -0.45
CA MET A 1 -10.96 -11.52 -1.00
C MET A 1 -11.03 -11.70 -2.50
N SER A 2 -12.23 -11.83 -3.07
CA SER A 2 -12.40 -12.15 -4.49
C SER A 2 -12.19 -10.88 -5.33
N THR A 3 -11.08 -10.80 -6.06
CA THR A 3 -10.72 -9.71 -6.99
C THR A 3 -11.60 -9.66 -8.25
N TRP A 4 -12.62 -10.53 -8.31
CA TRP A 4 -13.48 -10.79 -9.47
C TRP A 4 -14.66 -9.83 -9.62
N ILE A 5 -14.72 -8.76 -8.83
CA ILE A 5 -15.79 -7.77 -8.95
C ILE A 5 -15.61 -6.98 -10.26
N ILE A 6 -16.64 -7.01 -11.11
CA ILE A 6 -16.71 -6.19 -12.32
C ILE A 6 -17.20 -4.80 -11.92
N SER A 7 -16.30 -3.81 -11.95
CA SER A 7 -16.62 -2.42 -11.66
C SER A 7 -15.69 -1.51 -12.47
N PRO A 8 -16.17 -0.38 -13.00
CA PRO A 8 -15.33 0.58 -13.71
C PRO A 8 -14.25 1.21 -12.79
N TYR A 9 -14.41 1.15 -11.46
CA TYR A 9 -13.45 1.65 -10.48
C TYR A 9 -12.36 0.63 -10.09
N ASN A 10 -12.40 -0.62 -10.59
CA ASN A 10 -11.43 -1.66 -10.24
C ASN A 10 -10.12 -1.50 -11.02
N THR A 11 -9.15 -0.81 -10.43
CA THR A 11 -7.82 -0.56 -11.03
C THR A 11 -6.92 -1.80 -11.14
N TYR A 12 -7.30 -2.93 -10.54
CA TYR A 12 -6.62 -4.21 -10.81
C TYR A 12 -7.03 -4.81 -12.17
N ARG A 13 -8.17 -4.39 -12.72
CA ARG A 13 -8.72 -4.95 -13.97
C ARG A 13 -8.76 -3.95 -15.12
N ASN A 14 -9.03 -2.68 -14.82
CA ASN A 14 -9.09 -1.63 -15.82
C ASN A 14 -7.81 -0.78 -15.73
N SER A 15 -7.10 -0.64 -16.85
CA SER A 15 -5.94 0.24 -16.94
C SER A 15 -6.37 1.71 -16.99
N GLY A 16 -5.51 2.59 -16.45
CA GLY A 16 -5.77 4.03 -16.42
C GLY A 16 -6.57 4.47 -15.19
N PHE A 17 -7.14 5.67 -15.28
CA PHE A 17 -7.89 6.26 -14.17
C PHE A 17 -9.33 5.70 -14.09
N PRO A 18 -9.89 5.59 -12.88
CA PRO A 18 -11.33 5.34 -12.72
C PRO A 18 -12.16 6.47 -13.34
N PRO A 19 -13.47 6.25 -13.61
CA PRO A 19 -14.33 7.25 -14.26
C PRO A 19 -14.59 8.51 -13.41
N GLY A 20 -14.22 8.49 -12.13
CA GLY A 20 -14.37 9.61 -11.20
C GLY A 20 -13.50 9.46 -9.95
N PRO A 21 -13.46 10.49 -9.09
CA PRO A 21 -12.71 10.43 -7.83
C PRO A 21 -13.33 9.43 -6.86
N ILE A 22 -12.48 8.75 -6.08
CA ILE A 22 -12.89 7.80 -5.04
C ILE A 22 -13.13 8.52 -3.70
N CYS A 23 -12.47 9.66 -3.48
CA CYS A 23 -12.58 10.48 -2.29
C CYS A 23 -12.26 11.95 -2.59
N THR A 24 -12.59 12.83 -1.64
CA THR A 24 -12.22 14.24 -1.67
C THR A 24 -10.75 14.41 -1.28
N ALA A 25 -9.91 14.90 -2.18
CA ALA A 25 -8.51 15.22 -1.89
C ALA A 25 -8.38 16.51 -1.09
N SER A 26 -7.41 16.59 -0.18
CA SER A 26 -7.04 17.85 0.45
C SER A 26 -6.17 18.70 -0.48
N ALA A 27 -6.13 20.02 -0.25
CA ALA A 27 -5.28 20.93 -1.01
C ALA A 27 -3.79 20.51 -0.97
N SER A 28 -3.30 20.12 0.22
CA SER A 28 -1.93 19.64 0.40
C SER A 28 -1.59 18.40 -0.44
N THR A 29 -2.56 17.51 -0.67
CA THR A 29 -2.37 16.33 -1.52
C THR A 29 -2.29 16.73 -2.99
N ILE A 30 -3.09 17.72 -3.42
CA ILE A 30 -3.03 18.24 -4.79
C ILE A 30 -1.65 18.87 -5.04
N ASP A 31 -1.17 19.71 -4.13
CA ASP A 31 0.14 20.35 -4.26
C ASP A 31 1.29 19.33 -4.28
N ALA A 32 1.21 18.27 -3.47
CA ALA A 32 2.20 17.20 -3.44
C ALA A 32 2.26 16.40 -4.74
N VAL A 33 1.12 16.20 -5.41
CA VAL A 33 1.07 15.53 -6.72
C VAL A 33 1.62 16.43 -7.82
N LEU A 34 1.28 17.73 -7.80
CA LEU A 34 1.77 18.69 -8.80
C LEU A 34 3.27 18.95 -8.70
N ASN A 35 3.84 18.85 -7.50
CA ASN A 35 5.27 19.05 -7.24
C ASN A 35 5.99 17.74 -6.87
N ALA A 36 5.51 16.60 -7.38
CA ALA A 36 6.09 15.31 -7.06
C ALA A 36 7.54 15.21 -7.58
N PRO A 37 8.49 14.70 -6.77
CA PRO A 37 9.86 14.49 -7.23
C PRO A 37 9.92 13.41 -8.30
N GLU A 38 10.82 13.56 -9.26
CA GLU A 38 11.08 12.52 -10.26
C GLU A 38 11.75 11.32 -9.57
N THR A 39 11.10 10.16 -9.66
CA THR A 39 11.61 8.89 -9.13
C THR A 39 11.26 7.74 -10.07
N ASN A 40 12.04 6.66 -10.03
CA ASN A 40 11.77 5.44 -10.81
C ASN A 40 10.93 4.42 -10.03
N TYR A 41 10.35 4.81 -8.89
CA TYR A 41 9.61 3.90 -8.03
C TYR A 41 8.25 3.57 -8.64
N ILE A 42 7.99 2.28 -8.84
CA ILE A 42 6.72 1.77 -9.38
C ILE A 42 5.98 0.87 -8.38
N PHE A 43 6.63 0.50 -7.27
CA PHE A 43 6.05 -0.30 -6.20
C PHE A 43 6.26 0.35 -4.84
N PHE A 44 5.32 0.13 -3.92
CA PHE A 44 5.48 0.51 -2.51
C PHE A 44 4.83 -0.53 -1.59
N VAL A 45 5.35 -0.64 -0.36
CA VAL A 45 4.82 -1.50 0.72
C VAL A 45 4.97 -0.76 2.04
N ALA A 46 4.01 -0.89 2.96
CA ALA A 46 4.17 -0.40 4.34
C ALA A 46 5.42 -0.99 5.02
N ARG A 47 6.10 -0.19 5.85
CA ARG A 47 7.29 -0.66 6.58
C ARG A 47 6.94 -1.67 7.66
N PRO A 48 7.79 -2.70 7.89
CA PRO A 48 7.57 -3.72 8.92
C PRO A 48 7.71 -3.20 10.36
N ASP A 49 8.18 -1.98 10.54
CA ASP A 49 8.32 -1.31 11.84
C ASP A 49 7.01 -0.65 12.33
N PHE A 50 5.95 -0.68 11.51
CA PHE A 50 4.65 -0.04 11.79
C PHE A 50 4.73 1.47 12.07
N SER A 51 5.77 2.13 11.56
CA SER A 51 6.00 3.57 11.74
C SER A 51 5.02 4.47 10.98
N GLY A 52 4.15 3.90 10.13
CA GLY A 52 3.26 4.63 9.23
C GLY A 52 3.92 5.05 7.91
N TYR A 53 5.19 4.73 7.69
CA TYR A 53 5.91 4.98 6.44
C TYR A 53 5.90 3.77 5.50
N SER A 54 6.27 4.02 4.24
CA SER A 54 6.36 3.01 3.17
C SER A 54 7.80 2.83 2.68
N ASN A 55 8.13 1.62 2.25
CA ASN A 55 9.28 1.31 1.43
C ASN A 55 8.89 1.40 -0.04
N PHE A 56 9.70 2.10 -0.84
CA PHE A 56 9.51 2.24 -2.28
C PHE A 56 10.51 1.35 -3.04
N ALA A 57 10.10 0.83 -4.19
CA ALA A 57 10.91 -0.08 -5.01
C ALA A 57 10.70 0.17 -6.51
N GLU A 58 11.80 0.12 -7.25
CA GLU A 58 11.81 0.22 -8.72
C GLU A 58 11.54 -1.14 -9.39
N THR A 59 11.91 -2.24 -8.72
CA THR A 59 11.80 -3.59 -9.27
C THR A 59 10.81 -4.44 -8.49
N TYR A 60 10.18 -5.37 -9.19
CA TYR A 60 9.25 -6.31 -8.58
C TYR A 60 9.93 -7.23 -7.55
N GLN A 61 11.17 -7.65 -7.82
CA GLN A 61 11.95 -8.48 -6.89
C GLN A 61 12.19 -7.76 -5.56
N GLN A 62 12.55 -6.47 -5.60
CA GLN A 62 12.75 -5.68 -4.40
C GLN A 62 11.43 -5.50 -3.63
N HIS A 63 10.33 -5.25 -4.34
CA HIS A 63 9.00 -5.19 -3.74
C HIS A 63 8.62 -6.49 -3.01
N LEU A 64 8.89 -7.66 -3.59
CA LEU A 64 8.60 -8.96 -2.95
C LEU A 64 9.38 -9.17 -1.65
N ILE A 65 10.63 -8.72 -1.59
CA ILE A 65 11.44 -8.78 -0.36
C ILE A 65 10.79 -7.93 0.74
N TYR A 66 10.39 -6.70 0.42
CA TYR A 66 9.71 -5.81 1.37
C TYR A 66 8.34 -6.32 1.79
N ALA A 67 7.55 -6.86 0.85
CA ALA A 67 6.26 -7.47 1.12
C ALA A 67 6.38 -8.65 2.10
N LYS A 68 7.37 -9.53 1.88
CA LYS A 68 7.62 -10.67 2.77
C LYS A 68 8.05 -10.22 4.18
N ALA A 69 8.85 -9.16 4.28
CA ALA A 69 9.24 -8.60 5.57
C ALA A 69 8.02 -8.04 6.33
N TYR A 70 7.14 -7.31 5.65
CA TYR A 70 5.92 -6.77 6.24
C TYR A 70 4.95 -7.89 6.69
N GLN A 71 4.77 -8.92 5.85
CA GLN A 71 3.95 -10.10 6.21
C GLN A 71 4.45 -10.78 7.48
N LYS A 72 5.76 -11.06 7.58
CA LYS A 72 6.36 -11.65 8.79
C LYS A 72 6.14 -10.79 10.04
N ALA A 73 6.26 -9.47 9.90
CA ALA A 73 6.04 -8.54 11.00
C ALA A 73 4.57 -8.56 11.45
N LEU A 74 3.61 -8.60 10.51
CA LEU A 74 2.19 -8.75 10.81
C LEU A 74 1.89 -10.08 11.49
N ASP A 75 2.40 -11.20 10.98
CA ASP A 75 2.21 -12.53 11.57
C ASP A 75 2.70 -12.55 13.03
N SER A 76 3.89 -12.00 13.27
CA SER A 76 4.47 -11.87 14.61
C SER A 76 3.62 -11.00 15.53
N LEU A 77 3.08 -9.89 15.00
CA LEU A 77 2.17 -9.01 15.73
C LEU A 77 0.88 -9.74 16.11
N PHE A 78 0.27 -10.50 15.19
CA PHE A 78 -0.94 -11.27 15.47
C PHE A 78 -0.69 -12.35 16.54
N LEU A 79 0.42 -13.07 16.46
CA LEU A 79 0.83 -14.04 17.48
C LEU A 79 1.02 -13.38 18.85
N SER A 80 1.65 -12.20 18.90
CA SER A 80 1.84 -11.47 20.16
C SER A 80 0.53 -11.02 20.80
N LYS A 81 -0.48 -10.69 19.98
CA LYS A 81 -1.81 -10.29 20.47
C LYS A 81 -2.63 -11.49 20.96
N GLN A 82 -2.49 -12.65 20.32
CA GLN A 82 -3.15 -13.89 20.75
C GLN A 82 -2.58 -14.42 22.08
N ASN A 83 -1.28 -14.19 22.33
CA ASN A 83 -0.60 -14.64 23.54
C ASN A 83 -0.66 -13.63 24.72
N LYS A 84 -1.38 -12.50 24.58
CA LYS A 84 -1.62 -11.60 25.71
C LYS A 84 -2.77 -12.17 26.56
N PRO A 85 -2.54 -12.54 27.83
CA PRO A 85 -3.64 -12.91 28.72
C PRO A 85 -4.59 -11.73 28.85
N ALA A 86 -5.90 -12.01 28.85
CA ALA A 86 -6.92 -11.03 29.14
C ALA A 86 -6.60 -10.41 30.50
N GLN A 87 -6.25 -9.13 30.49
CA GLN A 87 -6.20 -8.29 31.69
C GLN A 87 -7.56 -7.60 31.84
#